data_AF-A0A9P8IX43-F1
#
_entry.id   AF-A0A9P8IX43-F1
#
_cell.length_a   1.000
_cell.length_b   1.000
_cell.length_c   1.000
_cell.angle_alpha   90.00
_cell.angle_beta   90.00
_cell.angle_gamma   90.00
#
_symmetry.space_group_name_H-M   'P 1'
#
loop_
_entity.id
_entity.type
_entity.pdbx_description
1 polymer ?
#
loop_
_entity_poly.entity_id
_entity_poly.type
_entity_poly.pdbx_seq_one_letter_code
_entity_poly.pdbx_strand_id
1 'polypeptide(L)'
;MDSMRKQFDQDLLLDGRYQTLSPLNHGSFGMVFLAKNVKTDATVAIKCIIKSSGSETCPTAIAVDDRSEELEIHSHLGSHPNIVSLLDTFETEHHTYLVIEF
;
A
#
# COMPACT_ATOMS: atom_id res chain seq x y z
N MET A 1 18.63 -15.98 6.85
CA MET A 1 18.19 -15.08 5.77
C MET A 1 16.75 -15.48 5.41
N ASP A 2 15.76 -15.21 6.27
CA ASP A 2 14.36 -15.64 6.04
C ASP A 2 13.39 -14.90 6.98
N SER A 3 13.47 -13.57 7.06
CA SER A 3 12.63 -12.83 8.01
C SER A 3 12.22 -11.47 7.49
N MET A 4 11.42 -11.44 6.42
CA MET A 4 10.56 -10.28 6.15
C MET A 4 9.35 -10.57 5.26
N ARG A 5 8.74 -11.76 5.41
CA ARG A 5 7.35 -11.96 4.97
C ARG A 5 6.47 -11.39 6.08
N LYS A 6 6.12 -10.10 6.01
CA LYS A 6 5.04 -9.56 6.84
C LYS A 6 3.79 -10.35 6.46
N GLN A 7 3.38 -11.23 7.37
CA GLN A 7 2.23 -12.11 7.21
C GLN A 7 1.00 -11.23 7.00
N PHE A 8 0.27 -11.46 5.90
CA PHE A 8 -1.06 -10.89 5.72
C PHE A 8 -1.91 -11.33 6.91
N ASP A 9 -2.53 -10.36 7.59
CA ASP A 9 -3.49 -10.62 8.66
C ASP A 9 -4.88 -10.34 8.11
N GLN A 10 -5.75 -11.34 8.17
CA GLN A 10 -7.13 -11.23 7.69
C GLN A 10 -7.97 -10.52 8.76
N ASP A 11 -8.92 -9.68 8.35
CA ASP A 11 -9.80 -8.92 9.23
C ASP A 11 -9.10 -7.84 10.09
N LEU A 12 -7.87 -7.49 9.74
CA LEU A 12 -7.16 -6.35 10.35
C LEU A 12 -7.80 -5.04 9.90
N LEU A 13 -8.12 -4.18 10.87
CA LEU A 13 -8.65 -2.84 10.61
C LEU A 13 -7.53 -1.81 10.49
N LEU A 14 -7.27 -1.34 9.27
CA LEU A 14 -6.31 -0.29 8.97
C LEU A 14 -6.97 1.09 9.02
N ASP A 15 -6.27 2.05 9.62
CA ASP A 15 -6.72 3.45 9.78
C ASP A 15 -8.14 3.58 10.41
N GLY A 16 -8.57 2.56 11.17
CA GLY A 16 -9.93 2.50 11.71
C GLY A 16 -11.04 2.44 10.65
N ARG A 17 -10.70 2.17 9.37
CA ARG A 17 -11.62 2.30 8.22
C ARG A 17 -11.58 1.14 7.23
N TYR A 18 -10.42 0.52 7.01
CA TYR A 18 -10.25 -0.48 5.96
C TYR A 18 -9.98 -1.85 6.56
N GLN A 19 -10.93 -2.77 6.42
CA GLN A 19 -10.79 -4.16 6.88
C GLN A 19 -10.13 -5.00 5.80
N THR A 20 -9.00 -5.65 6.11
CA THR A 20 -8.31 -6.54 5.16
C THR A 20 -9.12 -7.82 4.91
N LEU A 21 -9.20 -8.26 3.65
CA LEU A 21 -9.99 -9.43 3.23
C LEU A 21 -9.12 -10.57 2.73
N SER A 22 -8.23 -10.30 1.78
CA SER A 22 -7.36 -11.32 1.20
C SER A 22 -6.12 -10.70 0.55
N PRO A 23 -4.99 -11.42 0.48
CA PRO A 23 -3.85 -10.97 -0.30
C PRO A 23 -4.18 -11.04 -1.79
N LEU A 24 -3.80 -10.02 -2.55
CA LEU A 24 -3.92 -9.99 -4.01
C LEU A 24 -2.58 -10.24 -4.69
N ASN A 25 -1.51 -9.62 -4.17
CA ASN A 25 -0.18 -9.77 -4.73
C ASN A 25 0.90 -9.54 -3.67
N HIS A 26 2.05 -10.18 -3.87
CA HIS A 26 3.26 -9.97 -3.08
C HIS A 26 4.46 -9.93 -4.03
N GLY A 27 4.99 -8.73 -4.27
CA GLY A 27 6.11 -8.50 -5.17
C GLY A 27 7.30 -7.83 -4.47
N SER A 28 8.33 -7.53 -5.25
CA SER A 28 9.54 -6.84 -4.79
C SER A 28 9.28 -5.46 -4.18
N PHE A 29 8.13 -4.86 -4.51
CA PHE A 29 7.76 -3.49 -4.15
C PHE A 29 6.77 -3.38 -2.99
N GLY A 30 6.35 -4.51 -2.41
CA GLY A 30 5.42 -4.54 -1.29
C GLY A 30 4.28 -5.54 -1.48
N MET A 31 3.29 -5.42 -0.60
CA MET A 31 2.12 -6.30 -0.55
C MET A 31 0.87 -5.53 -0.97
N VAL A 32 0.06 -6.15 -1.82
CA VAL A 32 -1.26 -5.64 -2.21
C VAL A 32 -2.31 -6.60 -1.67
N PHE A 33 -3.34 -6.07 -1.04
CA PHE A 33 -4.44 -6.86 -0.51
C PHE A 33 -5.78 -6.20 -0.80
N LEU A 34 -6.80 -7.05 -0.91
CA LEU A 34 -8.19 -6.65 -0.98
C LEU A 34 -8.63 -6.19 0.41
N ALA A 35 -9.37 -5.11 0.47
CA ALA A 35 -9.94 -4.59 1.71
C ALA A 35 -11.35 -4.06 1.48
N LYS A 36 -12.08 -3.88 2.58
CA LYS A 36 -13.40 -3.29 2.61
C LYS A 36 -13.39 -1.99 3.39
N ASN A 37 -13.88 -0.92 2.80
CA ASN A 37 -14.15 0.33 3.49
C ASN A 37 -15.39 0.15 4.38
N VAL A 38 -15.21 0.02 5.69
CA VAL A 38 -16.31 -0.31 6.61
C VAL A 38 -17.37 0.80 6.71
N LYS A 39 -17.04 2.03 6.25
CA LYS A 39 -17.96 3.16 6.26
C LYS A 39 -18.86 3.22 5.03
N THR A 40 -18.35 2.80 3.87
CA THR A 40 -19.06 2.92 2.58
C THR A 40 -19.45 1.57 1.98
N ASP A 41 -19.05 0.47 2.62
CA ASP A 41 -19.16 -0.90 2.12
C ASP A 41 -18.36 -1.19 0.83
N ALA A 42 -17.61 -0.22 0.32
CA ALA A 42 -16.86 -0.34 -0.92
C ALA A 42 -15.66 -1.30 -0.79
N THR A 43 -15.49 -2.16 -1.78
CA THR A 43 -14.29 -2.99 -1.96
C THR A 43 -13.18 -2.17 -2.60
N VAL A 44 -11.97 -2.27 -2.07
CA VAL A 44 -10.79 -1.52 -2.53
C VAL A 44 -9.56 -2.43 -2.53
N ALA A 45 -8.54 -2.08 -3.31
CA ALA A 45 -7.22 -2.66 -3.17
C ALA A 45 -6.33 -1.71 -2.38
N ILE A 46 -5.50 -2.25 -1.49
CA ILE A 46 -4.55 -1.47 -0.70
C ILE A 46 -3.16 -1.98 -0.96
N LYS A 47 -2.30 -1.10 -1.47
CA LYS A 47 -0.87 -1.36 -1.64
C LYS A 47 -0.13 -0.81 -0.42
N CYS A 48 0.62 -1.68 0.26
CA CYS A 48 1.46 -1.34 1.39
C CYS A 48 2.92 -1.22 0.94
N ILE A 49 3.50 -0.05 1.20
CA ILE A 49 4.86 0.32 0.83
C ILE A 49 5.67 0.58 2.10
N ILE A 50 6.85 -0.05 2.24
CA ILE A 50 7.71 0.11 3.41
C ILE A 50 8.52 1.41 3.30
N LYS A 51 8.46 2.26 4.33
CA LYS A 51 9.31 3.44 4.48
C LYS A 51 10.73 3.02 4.84
N SER A 52 11.73 3.51 4.12
CA SER A 52 13.13 3.28 4.46
C SER A 52 13.43 3.97 5.79
N SER A 53 13.45 3.19 6.87
CA SER A 53 13.93 3.68 8.17
C SER A 53 15.46 3.69 8.06
N GLY A 54 16.10 4.84 8.25
CA GLY A 54 17.53 5.09 7.95
C GLY A 54 18.57 4.30 8.78
N SER A 55 18.30 3.04 9.13
CA SER A 55 19.26 2.14 9.77
C SER A 55 19.24 0.80 9.07
N GLU A 56 20.45 0.35 8.69
CA GLU A 56 20.82 -0.99 8.20
C GLU A 56 20.70 -1.24 6.69
N THR A 57 21.73 -0.78 5.98
CA THR A 57 22.49 -1.55 4.97
C THR A 57 21.68 -2.52 4.12
N CYS A 58 20.78 -2.00 3.29
CA CYS A 58 20.39 -2.67 2.04
C CYS A 58 21.10 -1.94 0.89
N PRO A 59 21.83 -2.63 -0.01
CA PRO A 59 22.59 -2.01 -1.11
C PRO A 59 21.68 -1.46 -2.23
N THR A 60 20.48 -1.01 -1.89
CA THR A 60 19.47 -0.48 -2.80
C THR A 60 19.18 0.97 -2.39
N ALA A 61 20.24 1.79 -2.36
CA ALA A 61 20.15 3.25 -2.21
C ALA A 61 19.38 3.93 -3.39
N ILE A 62 18.81 3.15 -4.29
CA ILE A 62 17.96 3.57 -5.41
C ILE A 62 16.47 3.49 -5.04
N ALA A 63 16.06 2.71 -4.02
CA ALA A 63 14.64 2.41 -3.76
C ALA A 63 13.89 3.41 -2.85
N VAL A 64 14.55 4.48 -2.40
CA VAL A 64 13.95 5.43 -1.44
C VAL A 64 13.26 6.59 -2.16
N ASP A 65 13.66 6.90 -3.40
CA ASP A 65 13.08 7.98 -4.20
C ASP A 65 11.85 7.50 -5.01
N ASP A 66 11.93 6.29 -5.60
CA ASP A 66 10.87 5.71 -6.46
C ASP A 66 9.51 5.51 -5.75
N ARG A 67 9.48 5.46 -4.41
CA ARG A 67 8.26 5.11 -3.64
C ARG A 67 7.41 6.33 -3.29
N SER A 68 8.04 7.49 -3.14
CA SER A 68 7.35 8.79 -3.09
C SER A 68 6.79 9.13 -4.47
N GLU A 69 7.52 8.76 -5.53
CA GLU A 69 7.13 9.01 -6.91
C GLU A 69 5.78 8.34 -7.27
N GLU A 70 5.53 7.10 -6.83
CA GLU A 70 4.25 6.44 -7.10
C GLU A 70 3.06 7.20 -6.50
N LEU A 71 3.19 7.63 -5.24
CA LEU A 71 2.17 8.43 -4.58
C LEU A 71 1.98 9.77 -5.30
N GLU A 72 3.07 10.46 -5.62
CA GLU A 72 3.03 11.76 -6.28
C GLU A 72 2.42 11.66 -7.68
N ILE A 73 2.92 10.76 -8.53
CA ILE A 73 2.40 10.54 -9.88
C ILE A 73 0.91 10.20 -9.82
N HIS A 74 0.53 9.23 -8.98
CA HIS A 74 -0.84 8.75 -8.95
C HIS A 74 -1.81 9.82 -8.45
N SER A 75 -1.39 10.65 -7.49
CA SER A 75 -2.15 11.82 -7.04
C SER A 75 -2.38 12.85 -8.14
N HIS A 76 -1.45 12.97 -9.10
CA HIS A 76 -1.56 13.91 -10.23
C HIS A 76 -2.35 13.35 -11.44
N LEU A 77 -2.48 12.02 -11.56
CA LEU A 77 -3.17 11.39 -12.71
C LEU A 77 -4.68 11.69 -12.76
N GLY A 78 -5.29 12.00 -11.62
CA GLY A 78 -6.74 12.20 -11.53
C GLY A 78 -7.54 10.93 -11.86
N SER A 79 -8.78 11.11 -12.32
CA SER A 79 -9.65 9.98 -12.69
C SER A 79 -9.64 9.77 -14.21
N HIS A 80 -9.40 8.53 -14.64
CA HIS A 80 -9.41 8.13 -16.04
C HIS A 80 -10.00 6.72 -16.18
N PRO A 81 -10.86 6.43 -17.18
CA PRO A 81 -11.55 5.14 -17.32
C PRO A 81 -10.64 3.92 -17.53
N ASN A 82 -9.35 4.13 -17.80
CA ASN A 82 -8.37 3.06 -18.02
C ASN A 82 -7.18 3.11 -17.06
N ILE A 83 -7.26 3.94 -16.01
CA ILE A 83 -6.23 4.02 -14.96
C ILE A 83 -6.98 3.88 -13.64
N VAL A 84 -6.59 2.91 -12.82
CA VAL A 84 -7.18 2.75 -11.48
C VAL A 84 -7.03 4.04 -10.70
N SER A 85 -8.11 4.49 -10.05
CA SER A 85 -8.06 5.77 -9.32
C SER A 85 -7.41 5.59 -7.95
N LEU A 86 -6.62 6.58 -7.52
CA LEU A 86 -6.20 6.71 -6.12
C LEU A 86 -7.37 7.30 -5.31
N LEU A 87 -7.88 6.54 -4.36
CA LEU A 87 -9.08 6.89 -3.59
C LEU A 87 -8.75 7.56 -2.26
N ASP A 88 -7.68 7.11 -1.61
CA ASP A 88 -7.27 7.55 -0.27
C ASP A 88 -5.81 7.15 -0.01
N THR A 89 -5.18 7.83 0.94
CA THR A 89 -3.81 7.51 1.36
C THR A 89 -3.66 7.73 2.85
N PHE A 90 -2.92 6.84 3.49
CA PHE A 90 -2.60 6.98 4.92
C PHE A 90 -1.26 6.33 5.22
N GLU A 91 -0.69 6.71 6.35
CA GLU A 91 0.66 6.30 6.71
C GLU A 91 0.76 5.89 8.17
N THR A 92 1.69 4.98 8.43
CA THR A 92 2.19 4.65 9.75
C THR A 92 3.65 5.09 9.86
N GLU A 93 4.27 4.85 11.00
CA GLU A 93 5.71 5.09 11.20
C GLU A 93 6.57 4.37 10.14
N HIS A 94 6.18 3.15 9.75
CA HIS A 94 7.00 2.28 8.91
C HIS A 94 6.43 2.02 7.50
N HIS A 95 5.20 2.47 7.21
CA HIS A 95 4.54 2.16 5.94
C HIS A 95 3.71 3.32 5.41
N THR A 96 3.64 3.41 4.09
CA THR A 96 2.66 4.20 3.34
C THR A 96 1.66 3.25 2.69
N TYR A 97 0.38 3.56 2.77
CA TYR A 97 -0.71 2.77 2.22
C TYR A 97 -1.42 3.58 1.13
N LEU A 98 -1.50 3.02 -0.06
CA LEU A 98 -2.26 3.56 -1.19
C LEU A 98 -3.56 2.78 -1.30
N VAL A 99 -4.70 3.46 -1.15
CA VAL A 99 -6.03 2.87 -1.36
C VAL A 99 -6.45 3.19 -2.79
N ILE A 100 -6.62 2.15 -3.59
CA ILE A 100 -6.95 2.26 -5.02
C ILE A 100 -8.23 1.50 -5.34
N GLU A 101 -8.84 1.90 -6.46
CA GLU A 101 -9.99 1.21 -7.05
C GLU A 101 -9.71 -0.28 -7.30
N PHE A 102 -10.71 -1.13 -7.06
CA PHE A 102 -10.68 -2.58 -7.29
C PHE A 102 -11.77 -2.99 -8.29
#